data_AF-V9Z525-F1
#
_entry.id   AF-V9Z525-F1
#
_cell.length_a   1.000
_cell.length_b   1.000
_cell.length_c   1.000
_cell.angle_alpha   90.00
_cell.angle_beta   90.00
_cell.angle_gamma   90.00
#
_symmetry.space_group_name_H-M   'P 1'
#
loop_
_entity.id
_entity.type
_entity.pdbx_description
1 polymer ?
#
loop_
_entity_poly.entity_id
_entity_poly.type
_entity_poly.pdbx_seq_one_letter_code
_entity_poly.pdbx_strand_id
1 'polypeptide(L)'
;MLLDQQTGVRVYQFIVDRLEERRREQYPNGREEYEADWTAAHNLEKDFATAVHAADLVTAEQLLQELNRMAALWRDHPHYPAGHALDGHQADATVPDSRS
;
A
#
# COMPACT_ATOMS: atom_id res chain seq x y z
N MET A 1 7.76 4.15 13.56
CA MET A 1 7.10 5.00 12.54
C MET A 1 5.71 5.32 13.05
N LEU A 2 5.21 6.54 12.86
CA LEU A 2 3.84 6.89 13.24
C LEU A 2 2.90 6.29 12.19
N LEU A 3 2.07 5.32 12.59
CA LEU A 3 0.95 4.85 11.76
C LEU A 3 -0.06 6.00 11.68
N ASP A 4 0.00 6.76 10.58
CA ASP A 4 -0.95 7.82 10.29
C ASP A 4 -1.95 7.39 9.23
N GLN A 5 -3.18 7.90 9.33
CA GLN A 5 -4.30 7.61 8.43
C GLN A 5 -3.92 7.82 6.95
N GLN A 6 -3.08 8.81 6.66
CA GLN A 6 -2.62 9.11 5.30
C GLN A 6 -1.85 7.94 4.67
N THR A 7 -1.23 7.08 5.47
CA THR A 7 -0.51 5.89 4.97
C THR A 7 -1.48 4.90 4.33
N GLY A 8 -2.59 4.59 5.01
CA GLY A 8 -3.64 3.70 4.48
C GLY A 8 -4.29 4.27 3.23
N VAL A 9 -4.61 5.57 3.23
CA VAL A 9 -5.21 6.26 2.07
C VAL A 9 -4.34 6.15 0.82
N ARG A 10 -3.01 6.31 0.93
CA ARG A 10 -2.09 6.20 -0.22
C ARG A 10 -2.06 4.80 -0.81
N VAL A 11 -2.00 3.77 0.04
CA VAL A 11 -2.01 2.37 -0.42
C VAL A 11 -3.35 2.02 -1.06
N TYR A 12 -4.45 2.45 -0.45
CA TYR A 12 -5.80 2.27 -1.00
C TYR A 12 -5.97 2.93 -2.38
N GLN A 13 -5.57 4.20 -2.54
CA GLN A 13 -5.63 4.89 -3.83
C GLN A 13 -4.85 4.16 -4.92
N PHE A 14 -3.65 3.68 -4.60
CA PHE A 14 -2.86 2.89 -5.54
C PHE A 14 -3.58 1.61 -5.97
N ILE A 15 -4.22 0.88 -5.04
CA ILE A 15 -4.99 -0.33 -5.36
C ILE A 15 -6.16 0.00 -6.28
N VAL A 16 -6.94 1.04 -5.96
CA VAL A 16 -8.09 1.47 -6.76
C VAL A 16 -7.67 1.83 -8.19
N ASP A 17 -6.58 2.59 -8.36
CA ASP A 17 -6.08 2.96 -9.68
C ASP A 17 -5.73 1.74 -10.54
N ARG A 18 -5.11 0.72 -9.93
CA ARG A 18 -4.76 -0.52 -10.64
C ARG A 18 -5.95 -1.42 -10.93
N LEU A 19 -6.92 -1.48 -10.02
CA LEU A 19 -8.18 -2.18 -10.26
C LEU A 19 -8.95 -1.55 -11.43
N GLU A 20 -8.98 -0.22 -11.52
CA GLU A 20 -9.60 0.51 -12.64
C GLU A 20 -8.87 0.33 -13.98
N GLU A 21 -7.53 0.30 -13.96
CA GLU A 21 -6.73 -0.04 -15.14
C GLU A 21 -7.01 -1.47 -15.61
N ARG A 22 -6.95 -2.44 -14.70
CA ARG A 22 -7.24 -3.85 -14.99
C ARG A 22 -8.66 -4.05 -15.51
N ARG A 23 -9.64 -3.36 -14.92
CA ARG A 23 -11.04 -3.35 -15.40
C ARG A 23 -11.13 -2.87 -16.84
N ARG A 24 -10.47 -1.75 -17.17
CA ARG A 24 -10.44 -1.21 -18.54
C ARG A 24 -9.78 -2.16 -19.55
N GLU A 25 -8.73 -2.87 -19.13
CA GLU A 25 -7.96 -3.77 -20.01
C GLU A 25 -8.64 -5.12 -20.24
N GLN A 26 -9.14 -5.77 -19.19
CA GLN A 26 -9.57 -7.16 -19.24
C GLN A 26 -11.08 -7.31 -19.44
N TYR A 27 -11.87 -6.34 -18.98
CA TYR A 27 -13.31 -6.51 -18.84
C TYR A 27 -14.07 -5.18 -18.99
N PRO A 28 -14.37 -4.71 -20.21
CA PRO A 28 -15.26 -3.57 -20.38
C PRO A 28 -16.65 -3.81 -19.75
N ASN A 29 -17.05 -5.08 -19.56
CA ASN A 29 -18.35 -5.49 -19.02
C ASN A 29 -18.29 -6.41 -17.77
N GLY A 30 -17.12 -6.90 -17.36
CA GLY A 30 -16.95 -7.85 -16.25
C GLY A 30 -16.69 -7.11 -14.95
N ARG A 31 -17.74 -7.04 -14.12
CA ARG A 31 -17.84 -6.15 -12.96
C ARG A 31 -17.61 -6.87 -11.63
N GLU A 32 -17.84 -8.17 -11.55
CA GLU A 32 -17.90 -8.93 -10.29
C GLU A 32 -16.54 -9.08 -9.59
N GLU A 33 -15.48 -9.48 -10.30
CA GLU A 33 -14.14 -9.59 -9.69
C GLU A 33 -13.59 -8.22 -9.27
N TYR A 34 -13.83 -7.19 -10.10
CA TYR A 34 -13.50 -5.81 -9.75
C TYR A 34 -14.27 -5.34 -8.50
N GLU A 35 -15.57 -5.60 -8.40
CA GLU A 35 -16.38 -5.19 -7.24
C GLU A 35 -15.96 -5.91 -5.96
N ALA A 36 -15.57 -7.19 -6.05
CA ALA A 36 -15.06 -7.94 -4.89
C ALA A 36 -13.73 -7.36 -4.37
N ASP A 37 -12.73 -7.19 -5.25
CA ASP A 37 -11.42 -6.65 -4.87
C ASP A 37 -11.51 -5.19 -4.42
N TRP A 38 -12.34 -4.38 -5.08
CA TRP A 38 -12.60 -2.99 -4.69
C TRP A 38 -13.25 -2.91 -3.31
N THR A 39 -14.28 -3.73 -3.06
CA THR A 39 -14.99 -3.76 -1.77
C THR A 39 -14.07 -4.20 -0.65
N ALA A 40 -13.22 -5.21 -0.89
CA ALA A 40 -12.23 -5.67 0.07
C ALA A 40 -11.23 -4.56 0.43
N ALA A 41 -10.66 -3.89 -0.57
CA ALA A 41 -9.72 -2.78 -0.35
C ALA A 41 -10.37 -1.61 0.40
N HIS A 42 -11.61 -1.27 0.04
CA HIS A 42 -12.36 -0.19 0.68
C HIS A 42 -12.67 -0.48 2.16
N ASN A 43 -13.09 -1.72 2.47
CA ASN A 43 -13.35 -2.12 3.85
C ASN A 43 -12.08 -2.10 4.70
N LEU A 44 -10.95 -2.59 4.17
CA LEU A 44 -9.67 -2.57 4.87
C LEU A 44 -9.17 -1.15 5.18
N GLU A 45 -9.33 -0.20 4.24
CA GLU A 45 -8.97 1.21 4.46
C GLU A 45 -9.83 1.84 5.57
N LYS A 46 -11.14 1.59 5.55
CA LYS A 46 -12.07 2.08 6.56
C LYS A 46 -11.78 1.51 7.95
N ASP A 47 -11.50 0.21 8.03
CA ASP A 47 -11.15 -0.45 9.30
C ASP A 47 -9.79 0.06 9.81
N PHE A 48 -8.83 0.29 8.91
CA PHE A 48 -7.54 0.89 9.25
C PHE A 48 -7.72 2.30 9.82
N ALA A 49 -8.49 3.16 9.16
CA ALA A 49 -8.80 4.50 9.65
C ALA A 49 -9.45 4.46 11.04
N THR A 50 -10.37 3.51 11.25
CA THR A 50 -11.02 3.32 12.56
C THR A 50 -10.02 2.91 13.64
N ALA A 51 -9.12 1.96 13.33
CA ALA A 51 -8.08 1.51 14.27
C ALA A 51 -7.08 2.63 14.61
N VAL A 52 -6.65 3.43 13.63
CA VAL A 52 -5.80 4.61 13.85
C VAL A 52 -6.51 5.64 14.76
N HIS A 53 -7.78 5.95 14.50
CA HIS A 53 -8.55 6.86 15.34
C HIS A 53 -8.75 6.34 16.77
N ALA A 54 -8.86 5.02 16.95
CA ALA A 54 -8.96 4.37 18.25
C ALA A 54 -7.60 4.22 18.97
N ALA A 55 -6.50 4.63 18.35
CA ALA A 55 -5.11 4.37 18.79
C ALA A 55 -4.79 2.88 18.97
N ASP A 56 -5.53 1.99 18.30
CA ASP A 56 -5.23 0.56 18.24
C ASP A 56 -4.18 0.31 17.16
N LEU A 57 -2.93 0.57 17.53
CA LEU A 57 -1.80 0.50 16.60
C LEU A 57 -1.52 -0.94 16.12
N VAL A 58 -1.85 -1.95 16.92
CA VAL A 58 -1.64 -3.36 16.54
C VAL A 58 -2.60 -3.74 15.42
N THR A 59 -3.89 -3.42 15.60
CA THR A 59 -4.90 -3.66 14.55
C THR A 59 -4.62 -2.80 13.32
N ALA A 60 -4.23 -1.54 13.50
CA ALA A 60 -3.87 -0.66 12.38
C ALA A 60 -2.68 -1.21 11.56
N GLU A 61 -1.65 -1.75 12.23
CA GLU A 61 -0.51 -2.35 11.54
C GLU A 61 -0.91 -3.60 10.75
N GLN A 62 -1.73 -4.48 11.33
CA GLN A 62 -2.21 -5.69 10.66
C GLN A 62 -3.04 -5.34 9.41
N LEU A 63 -3.95 -4.37 9.52
CA LEU A 63 -4.79 -3.92 8.41
C LEU A 63 -3.96 -3.26 7.31
N LEU A 64 -2.94 -2.48 7.69
CA LEU A 64 -2.00 -1.90 6.72
C LEU A 64 -1.18 -2.98 5.99
N GLN A 65 -0.78 -4.05 6.68
CA GLN A 65 -0.11 -5.18 6.02
C GLN A 65 -1.04 -5.87 5.03
N GLU A 66 -2.32 -6.04 5.36
CA GLU A 66 -3.32 -6.62 4.46
C GLU A 66 -3.51 -5.76 3.19
N LEU A 67 -3.65 -4.43 3.35
CA LEU A 67 -3.66 -3.50 2.21
C LEU A 67 -2.41 -3.62 1.35
N ASN A 68 -1.21 -3.70 1.96
CA ASN A 68 0.03 -3.87 1.21
C ASN A 68 0.11 -5.22 0.48
N ARG A 69 -0.47 -6.30 1.02
CA ARG A 69 -0.56 -7.60 0.35
C ARG A 69 -1.44 -7.51 -0.90
N MET A 70 -2.57 -6.80 -0.84
CA MET A 70 -3.39 -6.55 -2.04
C MET A 70 -2.61 -5.74 -3.08
N ALA A 71 -1.91 -4.68 -2.66
CA ALA A 71 -1.08 -3.88 -3.54
C ALA A 71 0.09 -4.66 -4.17
N ALA A 72 0.56 -5.73 -3.52
CA ALA A 72 1.75 -6.48 -3.94
C ALA A 72 1.60 -7.14 -5.33
N LEU A 73 0.37 -7.30 -5.83
CA LEU A 73 0.11 -7.70 -7.22
C LEU A 73 0.76 -6.77 -8.24
N TRP A 74 1.01 -5.52 -7.86
CA TRP A 74 1.64 -4.48 -8.67
C TRP A 74 2.95 -3.98 -8.06
N ARG A 75 3.69 -4.86 -7.35
CA ARG A 75 4.96 -4.50 -6.70
C ARG A 75 6.02 -3.95 -7.66
N ASP A 76 5.98 -4.37 -8.93
CA ASP A 76 6.92 -3.94 -9.97
C ASP A 76 6.47 -2.64 -10.66
N HIS A 77 5.35 -2.06 -10.24
CA HIS A 77 4.81 -0.83 -10.80
C HIS A 77 5.60 0.39 -10.29
N PRO A 78 5.98 1.37 -11.14
CA PRO A 78 6.80 2.53 -10.76
C PRO A 78 6.16 3.44 -9.68
N HIS A 79 4.84 3.38 -9.56
CA HIS A 79 4.07 4.10 -8.53
C HIS A 79 3.70 3.23 -7.32
N TYR A 80 4.27 2.02 -7.19
CA TYR A 80 4.05 1.19 -6.03
C TYR A 80 4.41 2.00 -4.78
N PRO A 81 3.49 2.14 -3.80
CA PRO A 81 3.78 2.80 -2.55
C PRO A 81 4.70 1.86 -1.78
N ALA A 82 6.00 1.93 -2.07
CA ALA A 82 7.00 1.21 -1.31
C ALA A 82 6.80 1.59 0.16
N GLY A 83 6.33 0.62 0.95
CA GLY A 83 6.46 0.71 2.39
C GLY A 83 7.94 0.94 2.67
N HIS A 84 8.27 2.08 3.25
CA HIS A 84 9.59 2.41 3.79
C HIS A 84 9.98 1.48 4.96
N ALA A 85 9.77 0.17 4.83
CA ALA A 85 10.05 -0.84 5.84
C ALA A 85 10.46 -2.16 5.18
N LEU A 86 11.49 -2.09 4.33
CA LEU A 86 12.40 -3.22 4.08
C LEU A 86 13.75 -2.81 3.47
N ASP A 87 14.05 -1.52 3.32
CA ASP A 87 15.43 -1.05 3.18
C ASP A 87 16.00 -0.61 4.54
N GLY A 88 16.08 -1.59 5.43
CA GLY A 88 17.10 -1.64 6.49
C GLY A 88 18.47 -2.05 5.94
N HIS A 89 18.77 -1.72 4.67
CA HIS A 89 20.08 -1.92 4.07
C HIS A 89 20.60 -0.66 3.37
N GLN A 90 20.36 0.51 3.99
CA GLN A 90 21.21 1.69 3.75
C GLN A 90 22.27 1.81 4.86
N ALA A 91 23.12 0.78 4.95
CA ALA A 91 24.50 0.94 5.37
C ALA A 91 25.30 0.47 4.14
N ASP A 92 25.64 1.38 3.24
CA ASP A 92 27.01 1.86 3.29
C ASP A 92 27.08 3.34 2.86
N ALA A 93 27.26 4.21 3.86
CA ALA A 93 27.82 5.52 3.62
C ALA A 93 29.33 5.36 3.48
N THR A 94 29.84 5.06 2.28
CA THR A 94 31.23 5.38 1.94
C THR A 94 31.31 6.25 0.71
N VAL A 95 31.35 7.56 0.94
CA VAL A 95 32.27 8.46 0.21
C VAL A 95 32.43 9.76 1.02
N PRO A 96 33.53 10.53 0.88
CA PRO A 96 34.80 10.28 0.19
C PRO A 96 36.05 10.74 1.01
N ASP A 97 37.22 10.63 0.36
CA ASP A 97 38.43 11.46 0.54
C ASP A 97 39.55 10.94 1.46
N SER A 98 40.68 10.60 0.82
CA SER A 98 41.99 11.10 1.23
C SER A 98 42.93 11.05 0.03
N ARG A 99 43.10 12.22 -0.59
CA ARG A 99 44.32 12.58 -1.32
C ARG A 99 45.51 12.51 -0.37
N SER A 100 46.58 11.81 -0.76
CA SER A 100 47.99 12.23 -0.62
C SER A 100 48.88 11.33 -1.45
#